data_AF-A0A917UPN1-F1
#
_entry.id   AF-A0A917UPN1-F1
#
_cell.length_a   1.000
_cell.length_b   1.000
_cell.length_c   1.000
_cell.angle_alpha   90.00
_cell.angle_beta   90.00
_cell.angle_gamma   90.00
#
_symmetry.space_group_name_H-M   'P 1'
#
loop_
_entity.id
_entity.type
_entity.pdbx_description
1 polymer ?
#
loop_
_entity_poly.entity_id
_entity_poly.type
_entity_poly.pdbx_seq_one_letter_code
_entity_poly.pdbx_strand_id
1 'polypeptide(L)'
;MGVQVHYIEGHSDRCGPDITLRLSDLMAGLGHLPGFVGADLLCSPDQPGLCLLESRWQGDVPPLEVPVGCRAWAFTVTESWTPPPQA
;
A
#
# COMPACT_ATOMS: atom_id res chain seq x y z
N MET A 1 10.73 -12.75 12.71
CA MET A 1 9.59 -12.49 11.81
C MET A 1 10.10 -11.59 10.70
N GLY A 2 9.81 -11.90 9.43
CA GLY A 2 10.24 -11.09 8.28
C GLY A 2 9.48 -9.77 8.17
N VAL A 3 9.85 -8.93 7.21
CA VAL A 3 9.09 -7.73 6.84
C VAL A 3 8.40 -8.01 5.51
N GLN A 4 7.14 -7.60 5.38
CA GLN A 4 6.41 -7.63 4.12
C GLN A 4 6.06 -6.21 3.66
N VAL A 5 6.02 -6.03 2.34
CA VAL A 5 5.46 -4.85 1.69
C VAL A 5 4.26 -5.29 0.87
N HIS A 6 3.16 -4.57 1.01
CA HIS A 6 1.90 -4.84 0.32
C HIS A 6 1.50 -3.65 -0.53
N TYR A 7 1.10 -3.93 -1.75
CA TYR A 7 0.67 -2.96 -2.73
C TYR A 7 -0.80 -3.20 -3.09
N ILE A 8 -1.58 -2.13 -3.13
CA ILE A 8 -2.92 -2.12 -3.76
C ILE A 8 -2.93 -1.07 -4.86
N GLU A 9 -3.09 -1.53 -6.10
CA GLU A 9 -3.24 -0.68 -7.28
C GLU A 9 -4.72 -0.44 -7.58
N GLY A 10 -5.09 0.84 -7.68
CA GLY A 10 -6.38 1.30 -8.18
C GLY A 10 -6.21 2.13 -9.44
N HIS A 11 -7.08 1.91 -10.43
CA HIS A 11 -7.19 2.79 -11.60
C HIS A 11 -8.64 3.25 -11.75
N SER A 12 -8.88 4.56 -11.92
CA SER A 12 -10.21 5.15 -11.97
C SER A 12 -11.14 4.46 -12.98
N ASP A 13 -10.62 4.14 -14.16
CA ASP A 13 -11.38 3.49 -15.23
C ASP A 13 -11.90 2.10 -14.86
N ARG A 14 -11.20 1.39 -13.98
CA ARG A 14 -11.60 0.04 -13.54
C ARG A 14 -12.33 0.05 -12.20
N CYS A 15 -11.97 0.97 -11.31
CA CYS A 15 -12.33 0.93 -9.90
C CYS A 15 -13.38 2.00 -9.52
N GLY A 16 -13.70 2.89 -10.47
CA GLY A 16 -14.53 4.07 -10.27
C GLY A 16 -13.69 5.32 -9.94
N PRO A 17 -14.26 6.52 -10.17
CA PRO A 17 -13.55 7.80 -9.99
C PRO A 17 -13.09 8.06 -8.55
N ASP A 18 -13.79 7.49 -7.56
CA ASP A 18 -13.51 7.71 -6.13
C ASP A 18 -12.45 6.77 -5.56
N ILE A 19 -11.70 6.06 -6.41
CA ILE A 19 -10.79 5.01 -5.95
C ILE A 19 -9.70 5.54 -5.00
N THR A 20 -9.16 6.73 -5.26
CA THR A 20 -8.16 7.34 -4.37
C THR A 20 -8.71 7.58 -2.97
N LEU A 21 -9.96 8.02 -2.84
CA LEU A 21 -10.61 8.23 -1.54
C LEU A 21 -10.79 6.90 -0.81
N ARG A 22 -11.26 5.86 -1.52
CA ARG A 22 -11.45 4.51 -0.94
C ARG A 22 -10.14 3.90 -0.45
N LEU A 23 -9.04 4.11 -1.18
CA LEU A 23 -7.70 3.68 -0.72
C LEU A 23 -7.20 4.51 0.46
N SER A 24 -7.51 5.81 0.51
CA SER A 24 -7.22 6.65 1.69
C SER A 24 -7.96 6.18 2.93
N ASP A 25 -9.24 5.84 2.81
CA ASP A 25 -10.04 5.32 3.93
C ASP A 25 -9.50 3.96 4.41
N LEU A 26 -9.16 3.07 3.47
CA LEU A 26 -8.52 1.80 3.79
C LEU A 26 -7.20 2.03 4.55
N MET A 27 -6.35 2.94 4.07
CA MET A 27 -5.06 3.28 4.69
C MET A 27 -5.24 3.74 6.14
N ALA A 28 -6.24 4.57 6.43
CA ALA A 28 -6.55 5.01 7.80
C ALA A 28 -6.91 3.82 8.72
N GLY A 29 -7.58 2.80 8.18
CA GLY A 29 -7.89 1.57 8.89
C GLY A 29 -6.66 0.72 9.25
N LEU A 30 -5.63 0.71 8.38
CA LEU A 30 -4.45 -0.15 8.56
C LEU A 30 -3.69 0.12 9.85
N GLY A 31 -3.70 1.38 10.33
CA GLY A 31 -2.99 1.79 11.55
C GLY A 31 -3.38 1.04 12.83
N HIS A 32 -4.52 0.35 12.82
CA HIS A 32 -5.03 -0.41 13.96
C HIS A 32 -4.69 -1.90 13.89
N LEU A 33 -4.08 -2.35 12.79
CA LEU A 33 -3.81 -3.77 12.55
C LEU A 33 -2.45 -4.18 13.11
N PRO A 34 -2.35 -5.39 13.71
CA PRO A 34 -1.10 -5.86 14.29
C PRO A 34 -0.03 -5.99 13.20
N GLY A 35 1.18 -5.55 13.53
CA GLY A 35 2.32 -5.59 12.61
C GLY A 35 2.35 -4.45 11.60
N PHE A 36 1.38 -3.55 11.54
CA PHE A 36 1.46 -2.38 10.67
C PHE A 36 2.65 -1.48 11.05
N VAL A 37 3.47 -1.09 10.07
CA VAL A 37 4.64 -0.22 10.26
C VAL A 37 4.41 1.17 9.68
N GLY A 38 3.74 1.26 8.54
CA GLY A 38 3.48 2.51 7.84
C GLY A 38 2.89 2.27 6.45
N ALA A 39 2.41 3.32 5.81
CA ALA A 39 1.87 3.26 4.46
C ALA A 39 1.96 4.62 3.76
N ASP A 40 2.01 4.57 2.43
CA ASP A 40 1.98 5.72 1.55
C ASP A 40 0.91 5.51 0.48
N LEU A 41 0.06 6.50 0.28
CA LEU A 41 -0.85 6.57 -0.86
C LEU A 41 -0.23 7.42 -1.96
N LEU A 42 0.04 6.80 -3.10
CA LEU A 42 0.77 7.36 -4.22
C LEU A 42 -0.17 7.57 -5.40
N CYS A 43 0.06 8.64 -6.15
CA CYS A 43 -0.57 8.87 -7.46
C CYS A 43 0.53 8.93 -8.53
N SER A 44 0.26 8.46 -9.73
CA SER A 44 1.23 8.51 -10.83
C SER A 44 1.03 9.77 -11.68
N PRO A 45 2.02 10.68 -11.76
CA PRO A 45 1.94 11.85 -12.66
C PRO A 45 1.86 11.45 -14.14
N ASP A 46 2.54 10.36 -14.51
CA ASP A 46 2.64 9.88 -15.89
C ASP A 46 1.48 8.94 -16.28
N GLN A 47 0.66 8.51 -15.32
CA GLN A 47 -0.51 7.66 -15.54
C GLN A 47 -1.73 8.24 -14.81
N PRO A 48 -2.41 9.23 -15.39
CA PRO A 48 -3.58 9.86 -14.78
C PRO A 48 -4.65 8.83 -14.41
N GLY A 49 -5.18 8.93 -13.19
CA GLY A 49 -6.18 7.99 -12.66
C GLY A 49 -5.61 6.75 -12.00
N LEU A 50 -4.29 6.50 -12.10
CA LEU A 50 -3.59 5.45 -11.34
C LEU A 50 -3.22 5.94 -9.94
N CYS A 51 -3.56 5.14 -8.94
CA CYS A 51 -3.13 5.29 -7.56
C CYS A 51 -2.63 3.94 -7.00
N LEU A 52 -1.70 4.02 -6.05
CA LEU A 52 -1.08 2.87 -5.41
C LEU A 52 -1.01 3.11 -3.91
N LEU A 53 -1.58 2.22 -3.11
CA LEU A 53 -1.34 2.18 -1.68
C LEU A 53 -0.21 1.20 -1.40
N GLU A 54 0.95 1.70 -0.98
CA GLU A 54 2.04 0.88 -0.43
C GLU A 54 1.86 0.82 1.10
N SER A 55 1.96 -0.36 1.69
CA SER A 55 1.93 -0.54 3.14
C SER A 55 3.00 -1.53 3.59
N ARG A 56 3.65 -1.23 4.71
CA ARG A 56 4.75 -2.02 5.27
C ARG A 56 4.32 -2.69 6.56
N TRP A 57 4.72 -3.95 6.72
CA TRP A 57 4.27 -4.84 7.77
C TRP A 57 5.43 -5.61 8.40
N GLN A 58 5.42 -5.69 9.72
CA GLN A 58 6.24 -6.60 10.51
C GLN A 58 5.49 -7.93 10.63
N GLY A 59 6.03 -8.97 9.99
CA GLY A 59 5.34 -10.25 9.82
C GLY A 59 4.51 -10.30 8.54
N ASP A 60 3.55 -11.23 8.52
CA ASP A 60 2.69 -11.43 7.36
C ASP A 60 1.62 -10.35 7.28
N VAL A 61 1.30 -9.90 6.07
CA VAL A 61 0.17 -9.00 5.81
C VAL A 61 -1.12 -9.74 6.20
N PRO A 62 -1.94 -9.21 7.12
CA PRO A 62 -3.20 -9.84 7.47
C PRO A 62 -4.14 -9.84 6.26
N PRO A 63 -5.19 -10.67 6.25
CA PRO A 63 -6.23 -10.57 5.22
C PRO A 63 -6.83 -9.16 5.19
N LEU A 64 -6.75 -8.48 4.05
CA LEU A 64 -7.30 -7.14 3.82
C LEU A 64 -8.46 -7.22 2.83
N GLU A 65 -9.51 -6.44 3.09
CA GLU A 65 -10.60 -6.25 2.13
C GLU A 65 -10.15 -5.31 1.01
N VAL A 66 -9.66 -5.89 -0.09
CA VAL A 66 -9.21 -5.13 -1.25
C VAL A 66 -10.43 -4.53 -1.97
N PRO A 67 -10.46 -3.20 -2.24
CA PRO A 67 -11.55 -2.58 -2.97
C PRO A 67 -11.80 -3.24 -4.34
N VAL A 68 -13.07 -3.40 -4.71
CA VAL A 68 -13.46 -3.97 -6.02
C VAL A 68 -12.75 -3.25 -7.18
N GLY A 69 -12.18 -4.05 -8.10
CA GLY A 69 -11.46 -3.57 -9.29
C GLY A 69 -9.97 -3.33 -9.07
N CYS A 70 -9.53 -3.23 -7.81
CA CYS A 70 -8.13 -3.13 -7.47
C CYS A 70 -7.39 -4.45 -7.69
N ARG A 71 -6.07 -4.34 -7.88
CA ARG A 71 -5.14 -5.46 -7.84
C ARG A 71 -4.27 -5.32 -6.61
N ALA A 72 -3.91 -6.43 -5.98
CA ALA A 72 -3.12 -6.40 -4.77
C ALA A 72 -2.08 -7.51 -4.76
N TRP A 73 -0.91 -7.21 -4.18
CA TRP A 73 0.21 -8.14 -4.05
C TRP A 73 0.98 -7.88 -2.76
N ALA A 74 1.51 -8.93 -2.15
CA ALA A 74 2.42 -8.85 -1.02
C ALA A 74 3.78 -9.45 -1.38
N PHE A 75 4.85 -8.84 -0.88
CA PHE A 75 6.23 -9.25 -1.12
C PHE A 75 6.97 -9.36 0.22
N THR A 76 7.76 -10.41 0.38
CA THR A 76 8.72 -10.49 1.49
C THR A 76 9.96 -9.68 1.17
N VAL A 77 10.36 -8.81 2.08
CA VAL A 77 11.59 -8.02 1.97
C VAL A 77 12.78 -8.92 2.25
N THR A 78 13.65 -9.12 1.25
CA THR A 78 14.87 -9.92 1.38
C THR A 78 16.08 -9.10 1.80
N GLU A 79 16.09 -7.81 1.44
CA GLU A 79 17.16 -6.86 1.76
C GLU A 79 16.55 -5.47 1.97
N SER A 80 17.13 -4.67 2.86
CA SER A 80 16.78 -3.26 3.02
C SER A 80 18.04 -2.44 3.08
N TRP A 81 18.03 -1.31 2.39
CA TRP A 81 19.13 -0.36 2.40
C TRP A 81 18.66 0.95 3.04
N THR A 82 19.43 1.44 3.99
CA THR A 82 19.22 2.77 4.59
C THR A 82 20.50 3.56 4.38
N PRO A 83 20.44 4.75 3.75
CA PRO A 83 21.62 5.58 3.63
C PRO A 83 22.14 5.96 5.02
N PRO A 84 23.45 6.11 5.21
CA PRO A 84 23.99 6.63 6.45
C PRO A 84 23.44 8.05 6.71
N PRO A 85 23.27 8.44 8.00
CA PRO A 85 22.84 9.79 8.33
C PRO A 85 23.82 10.81 7.71
N GLN A 86 23.28 11.85 7.07
CA GLN A 86 24.08 12.97 6.61
C GLN A 86 24.53 13.78 7.84
N ALA A 87 25.84 13.98 7.98
CA ALA A 87 26.47 14.72 9.08
C ALA A 87 26.25 16.23 8.95
#